data_AF-W2H546-F1
#
_entry.id   AF-W2H546-F1
#
_cell.length_a   1.000
_cell.length_b   1.000
_cell.length_c   1.000
_cell.angle_alpha   90.00
_cell.angle_beta   90.00
_cell.angle_gamma   90.00
#
_symmetry.space_group_name_H-M   'P 1'
#
loop_
_entity.id
_entity.type
_entity.pdbx_description
1 polymer ?
#
loop_
_entity_poly.entity_id
_entity_poly.type
_entity_poly.pdbx_seq_one_letter_code
_entity_poly.pdbx_strand_id
1 'polypeptide(L)' 'MAQHETTTAALGLGELGIENGCKVFHNLTYEQLADHEKKYNEGTFVANGTFAVDTG' A
#
# COMPACT_ATOMS: atom_id res chain seq x y z
N MET A 1 -9.47 -2.39 15.29
CA MET A 1 -8.71 -2.62 14.04
C MET A 1 -7.32 -2.07 14.24
N ALA A 2 -6.27 -2.77 13.83
CA ALA A 2 -4.91 -2.26 13.98
C ALA A 2 -4.71 -1.00 13.11
N GLN A 3 -3.92 -0.05 13.61
CA GLN A 3 -3.58 1.16 12.86
C GLN A 3 -2.44 0.83 11.89
N HIS A 4 -2.74 0.85 10.59
CA HIS A 4 -1.78 0.51 9.52
C HIS A 4 -1.14 1.74 8.87
N GLU A 5 -1.47 2.94 9.34
CA GLU A 5 -0.89 4.19 8.86
C GLU A 5 0.15 4.71 9.85
N THR A 6 1.32 5.04 9.34
CA THR A 6 2.45 5.62 10.07
C THR A 6 3.18 6.63 9.18
N THR A 7 4.37 7.08 9.57
CA THR A 7 5.21 8.01 8.80
C THR A 7 6.60 7.43 8.58
N THR A 8 7.31 7.95 7.58
CA THR A 8 8.71 7.61 7.32
C THR A 8 9.59 7.87 8.55
N ALA A 9 9.34 8.96 9.27
CA ALA A 9 10.05 9.32 10.50
C ALA A 9 9.77 8.33 11.64
N ALA A 10 8.52 7.90 11.84
CA ALA A 10 8.15 6.96 12.90
C ALA A 10 8.75 5.56 12.70
N LEU A 11 9.08 5.19 11.45
CA LEU A 11 9.73 3.94 11.10
C LEU A 11 11.25 4.06 10.90
N GLY A 12 11.84 5.24 11.09
CA GLY A 12 13.29 5.43 10.91
C GLY A 12 13.79 5.23 9.48
N LEU A 13 12.94 5.41 8.45
CA LEU A 13 13.31 5.10 7.06
C LEU A 13 14.39 6.02 6.48
N GLY A 14 14.74 7.11 7.17
CA GLY A 14 15.90 7.94 6.84
C GLY A 14 17.23 7.16 6.92
N GLU A 15 17.33 6.15 7.79
CA GLU A 15 18.52 5.27 7.87
C GLU A 15 18.70 4.42 6.60
N LEU A 16 17.63 4.25 5.81
CA LEU A 16 17.63 3.54 4.53
C LEU A 16 17.73 4.50 3.33
N GLY A 17 17.94 5.80 3.58
CA GLY A 17 18.03 6.84 2.54
C GLY A 17 16.68 7.38 2.05
N ILE A 18 15.57 7.08 2.74
CA ILE A 18 14.26 7.68 2.44
C ILE A 18 14.09 8.94 3.28
N GLU A 19 14.50 10.08 2.71
CA GLU A 19 14.52 11.37 3.41
C GLU A 19 13.18 12.12 3.33
N ASN A 20 12.34 11.81 2.34
CA ASN A 20 11.07 12.49 2.17
C ASN A 20 10.09 12.09 3.28
N GLY A 21 9.61 13.08 4.02
CA GLY A 21 8.51 12.92 4.97
C GLY A 21 7.21 12.57 4.24
N CYS A 22 6.72 11.35 4.40
CA CYS A 22 5.43 10.95 3.84
C CYS A 22 4.69 9.95 4.73
N LYS A 23 3.43 9.71 4.35
CA LYS A 23 2.59 8.69 4.97
C LYS A 23 3.03 7.31 4.50
N VAL A 24 3.19 6.39 5.44
CA VAL A 24 3.52 4.98 5.17
C VAL A 24 2.34 4.12 5.58
N PHE A 25 1.93 3.23 4.69
CA PHE A 25 1.01 2.15 5.01
C PHE A 25 1.82 0.88 5.30
N HIS A 26 1.76 0.36 6.52
CA HIS A 26 2.59 -0.76 6.98
C HIS A 26 1.74 -1.93 7.46
N ASN A 27 2.07 -3.14 6.96
CA ASN A 27 1.37 -4.40 7.25
C ASN A 27 -0.15 -4.35 6.98
N LEU A 28 -0.59 -3.72 5.88
CA LEU A 28 -2.00 -3.68 5.49
C LEU A 28 -2.60 -5.09 5.40
N THR A 29 -3.89 -5.23 5.74
CA THR A 29 -4.62 -6.47 5.47
C THR A 29 -4.88 -6.63 3.98
N TYR A 30 -5.22 -7.85 3.54
CA TYR A 30 -5.54 -8.10 2.13
C TYR A 30 -6.72 -7.24 1.62
N GLU A 31 -7.72 -7.00 2.47
CA GLU A 31 -8.86 -6.16 2.13
C GLU A 31 -8.41 -4.70 1.93
N GLN A 32 -7.50 -4.21 2.77
CA GLN A 32 -6.98 -2.85 2.66
C GLN A 32 -6.05 -2.67 1.44
N LEU A 33 -5.28 -3.70 1.09
CA LEU A 33 -4.49 -3.72 -0.15
C LEU A 33 -5.41 -3.67 -1.37
N ALA A 34 -6.41 -4.54 -1.42
CA ALA A 34 -7.39 -4.58 -2.52
C ALA A 34 -8.12 -3.24 -2.70
N ASP A 35 -8.53 -2.59 -1.61
CA ASP A 35 -9.15 -1.26 -1.65
C ASP A 35 -8.17 -0.17 -2.14
N HIS A 36 -6.90 -0.26 -1.75
CA HIS A 36 -5.85 0.66 -2.18
C HIS A 36 -5.61 0.54 -3.70
N GLU A 37 -5.36 -0.67 -4.19
CA GLU A 37 -5.09 -0.95 -5.61
C GLU A 37 -6.30 -0.55 -6.50
N LYS A 38 -7.52 -0.80 -6.02
CA LYS A 38 -8.76 -0.34 -6.68
C LYS A 38 -8.87 1.17 -6.72
N LYS A 39 -8.55 1.86 -5.63
CA LYS A 39 -8.65 3.32 -5.52
C LYS A 39 -7.73 4.03 -6.52
N TYR A 40 -6.55 3.47 -6.78
CA TYR A 40 -5.55 4.07 -7.66
C TYR A 40 -5.56 3.49 -9.09
N ASN A 41 -6.53 2.63 -9.42
CA ASN A 41 -6.65 1.97 -10.73
C ASN A 41 -5.34 1.26 -11.15
N GLU A 42 -4.72 0.54 -10.21
CA GLU A 42 -3.45 -0.19 -10.45
C GLU A 42 -3.66 -1.54 -11.16
N GLY A 43 -4.92 -1.92 -11.44
CA GLY A 43 -5.29 -3.18 -12.07
C GLY A 43 -6.80 -3.36 -12.18
N THR A 44 -7.24 -4.60 -12.38
CA THR A 44 -8.66 -4.95 -12.50
C THR A 44 -8.99 -6.22 -11.74
N PHE A 45 -10.21 -6.30 -11.19
CA PHE A 45 -10.74 -7.54 -10.64
C PHE A 45 -11.38 -8.37 -11.75
N VAL A 46 -10.95 -9.63 -11.88
CA VAL A 46 -11.59 -10.60 -12.77
C VAL A 46 -12.82 -11.22 -12.11
N ALA A 47 -13.64 -11.94 -12.89
CA ALA A 47 -14.95 -12.43 -12.47
C ALA A 47 -14.96 -13.30 -11.19
N ASN A 48 -13.84 -13.94 -10.84
CA ASN A 48 -13.70 -14.75 -9.63
C ASN A 48 -13.18 -13.96 -8.41
N GLY A 49 -12.99 -12.64 -8.52
CA GLY A 49 -12.50 -11.78 -7.44
C GLY A 49 -10.97 -11.73 -7.30
N THR A 50 -10.20 -12.36 -8.18
CA THR A 50 -8.74 -12.20 -8.23
C THR A 50 -8.36 -10.84 -8.83
N PHE A 51 -7.34 -10.19 -8.27
CA PHE A 51 -6.80 -8.95 -8.82
C PHE A 51 -5.73 -9.25 -9.88
N ALA A 52 -5.86 -8.63 -11.05
CA ALA A 52 -4.94 -8.76 -12.17
C ALA A 52 -4.29 -7.40 -12.46
N VAL A 53 -2.97 -7.40 -12.62
CA VAL A 53 -2.15 -6.22 -12.92
C VAL A 53 -1.46 -6.39 -14.27
N ASP A 54 -1.19 -5.27 -14.95
CA ASP A 54 -0.36 -5.20 -16.15
C ASP A 54 0.94 -4.47 -15.79
N THR A 55 2.08 -5.10 -16.03
CA THR A 55 3.41 -4.57 -15.64
C THR A 55 4.13 -3.87 -16.79
N GLY A 56 3.47 -3.70 -17.96
CA GLY A 56 4.07 -3.22 -19.20
C GLY A 56 4.64 -4.34 -20.07
#